data_AF-A0A0F9H7I4-F1
#
_entry.id   AF-A0A0F9H7I4-F1
#
_cell.length_a   1.000
_cell.length_b   1.000
_cell.length_c   1.000
_cell.angle_alpha   90.00
_cell.angle_beta   90.00
_cell.angle_gamma   90.00
#
_symmetry.space_group_name_H-M   'P 1'
#
loop_
_entity.id
_entity.type
_entity.pdbx_description
1 polymer ?
#
loop_
_entity_poly.entity_id
_entity_poly.type
_entity_poly.pdbx_seq_one_letter_code
_entity_poly.pdbx_strand_id
1 'polypeptide(L)'
;YFTDYNFEEDSWTEIKMMDTCTKCKICSVNCPTNSINAKNSNFVINAGRCITLYNEIEGEFPNWINPNAHNALMGCMKCQFQCPANRKPVKQPLKFEDISEEETKMILSNKPDENLLNSMCNKLKMFSPSDSEKMLPILKRNLEVLLK
;
A
#
# COMPACT_ATOMS: atom_id res chain seq x y z
N TYR A 1 -10.51 -0.89 -18.80
CA TYR A 1 -11.75 -0.78 -19.60
C TYR A 1 -11.39 -1.08 -21.04
N PHE A 2 -12.11 -2.00 -21.67
CA PHE A 2 -12.01 -2.22 -23.11
C PHE A 2 -13.26 -1.63 -23.74
N THR A 3 -13.08 -0.92 -24.85
CA THR A 3 -14.18 -0.33 -25.60
C THR A 3 -13.92 -0.53 -27.08
N ASP A 4 -15.00 -0.73 -27.80
CA ASP A 4 -15.12 -0.72 -29.25
C ASP A 4 -15.27 0.70 -29.80
N TYR A 5 -15.27 1.72 -28.94
CA TYR A 5 -15.29 3.12 -29.33
C TYR A 5 -14.00 3.48 -30.08
N ASN A 6 -14.14 3.92 -31.33
CA ASN A 6 -13.02 4.42 -32.13
C ASN A 6 -12.72 5.87 -31.73
N PHE A 7 -11.53 6.09 -31.18
CA PHE A 7 -11.02 7.42 -30.89
C PHE A 7 -10.47 8.05 -32.18
N GLU A 8 -10.72 9.34 -32.37
CA GLU A 8 -10.20 10.09 -33.53
C GLU A 8 -8.68 10.27 -33.45
N GLU A 9 -8.12 10.30 -32.24
CA GLU A 9 -6.69 10.42 -31.97
C GLU A 9 -6.22 9.28 -31.06
N ASP A 10 -5.10 8.66 -31.44
CA ASP A 10 -4.35 7.73 -30.61
C ASP A 10 -3.15 8.47 -29.99
N SER A 11 -3.17 8.63 -28.66
CA SER A 11 -2.08 9.24 -27.88
C SER A 11 -1.20 8.21 -27.16
N TRP A 12 -1.35 6.93 -27.48
CA TRP A 12 -0.49 5.86 -27.00
C TRP A 12 0.92 6.01 -27.57
N THR A 13 1.92 5.78 -26.73
CA THR A 13 3.33 5.79 -27.11
C THR A 13 3.94 4.46 -26.77
N GLU A 14 5.09 4.14 -27.38
CA GLU A 14 5.85 2.97 -26.99
C GLU A 14 6.20 3.01 -25.50
N ILE A 15 6.09 1.86 -24.84
CA ILE A 15 6.48 1.71 -23.44
C ILE A 15 7.99 1.94 -23.35
N LYS A 16 8.38 3.07 -22.74
CA LYS A 16 9.78 3.41 -22.49
C LYS A 16 9.99 3.88 -21.07
N MET A 17 11.21 3.71 -20.59
CA MET A 17 11.64 4.23 -19.31
C MET A 17 11.72 5.76 -19.36
N MET A 18 11.33 6.44 -18.29
CA MET A 18 11.56 7.87 -18.15
C MET A 18 13.07 8.15 -18.12
N ASP A 19 13.54 9.19 -18.81
CA ASP A 19 14.95 9.56 -18.86
C ASP A 19 15.58 9.72 -17.47
N THR A 20 14.83 10.32 -16.52
CA THR A 20 15.25 10.49 -15.13
C THR A 20 15.57 9.17 -14.42
N CYS A 21 14.87 8.09 -14.77
CA CYS A 21 15.06 6.78 -14.15
C CYS A 21 16.36 6.09 -14.59
N THR A 22 16.97 6.50 -15.70
CA THR A 22 18.23 5.90 -16.19
C THR A 22 19.38 5.99 -15.18
N LYS A 23 19.39 7.05 -14.35
CA LYS A 23 20.41 7.29 -13.32
C LYS A 23 19.85 7.26 -11.89
N CYS A 24 18.53 7.38 -11.73
CA CYS A 24 17.88 7.42 -10.42
C CYS A 24 17.72 6.00 -9.83
N LYS A 25 18.03 5.85 -8.54
CA LYS A 25 17.87 4.59 -7.78
C LYS A 25 17.02 4.75 -6.53
N ILE A 26 16.29 5.85 -6.39
CA ILE A 26 15.56 6.19 -5.15
C ILE A 26 14.51 5.13 -4.78
N CYS A 27 13.73 4.67 -5.76
CA CYS A 27 12.68 3.68 -5.51
C CYS A 27 13.24 2.33 -5.06
N SER A 28 14.37 1.90 -5.61
CA SER A 28 15.03 0.65 -5.24
C SER A 28 15.75 0.75 -3.89
N VAL A 29 16.42 1.87 -3.63
CA VAL A 29 17.07 2.13 -2.32
C VAL A 29 16.05 2.21 -1.18
N ASN A 30 14.89 2.81 -1.40
CA ASN A 30 13.85 2.94 -0.37
C ASN A 30 12.94 1.70 -0.26
N CYS A 31 13.07 0.71 -1.14
CA CYS A 31 12.24 -0.48 -1.09
C CYS A 31 12.66 -1.36 0.10
N PRO A 32 11.82 -1.51 1.14
CA PRO A 32 12.24 -2.15 2.39
C PRO A 32 12.55 -3.65 2.25
N THR A 33 12.06 -4.28 1.17
CA THR A 33 12.19 -5.72 0.91
C THR A 33 13.00 -6.03 -0.35
N ASN A 34 13.61 -5.02 -0.99
CA ASN A 34 14.29 -5.15 -2.28
C ASN A 34 13.40 -5.79 -3.37
N SER A 35 12.10 -5.49 -3.37
CA SER A 35 11.16 -5.88 -4.44
C SER A 35 11.52 -5.21 -5.78
N ILE A 36 12.08 -3.99 -5.73
CA ILE A 36 12.61 -3.27 -6.89
C ILE A 36 14.13 -3.41 -6.86
N ASN A 37 14.69 -4.34 -7.64
CA ASN A 37 16.12 -4.62 -7.61
C ASN A 37 16.94 -3.60 -8.42
N ALA A 38 17.80 -2.83 -7.75
CA ALA A 38 18.69 -1.85 -8.38
C ALA A 38 19.72 -2.45 -9.37
N LYS A 39 19.94 -3.77 -9.32
CA LYS A 39 20.85 -4.50 -10.23
C LYS A 39 20.15 -4.98 -11.50
N ASN A 40 18.82 -4.91 -11.57
CA ASN A 40 18.08 -5.27 -12.76
C ASN A 40 17.84 -4.02 -13.61
N SER A 41 18.34 -4.02 -14.85
CA SER A 41 18.20 -2.89 -15.79
C SER A 41 16.75 -2.61 -16.20
N ASN A 42 15.84 -3.56 -15.96
CA ASN A 42 14.49 -3.51 -16.51
C ASN A 42 13.43 -3.08 -15.47
N PHE A 43 13.83 -2.70 -14.25
CA PHE A 43 12.93 -2.25 -13.17
C PHE A 43 11.77 -3.21 -12.86
N VAL A 44 11.92 -4.50 -13.18
CA VAL A 44 10.89 -5.51 -12.92
C VAL A 44 10.68 -5.62 -11.40
N ILE A 45 9.45 -5.34 -10.98
CA ILE A 45 9.04 -5.43 -9.57
C ILE A 45 8.73 -6.89 -9.26
N ASN A 46 9.43 -7.46 -8.28
CA ASN A 46 9.06 -8.76 -7.74
C ASN A 46 7.87 -8.58 -6.78
N ALA A 47 6.66 -8.77 -7.28
CA ALA A 47 5.42 -8.62 -6.50
C ALA A 47 5.39 -9.55 -5.26
N GLY A 48 5.93 -10.77 -5.37
CA GLY A 48 6.07 -11.71 -4.26
C GLY A 48 7.06 -11.26 -3.18
N ARG A 49 7.80 -10.17 -3.39
CA ARG A 49 8.62 -9.52 -2.36
C ARG A 49 8.07 -8.16 -1.93
N CYS A 50 7.08 -7.61 -2.63
CA CYS A 50 6.57 -6.28 -2.32
C CYS A 50 5.86 -6.30 -0.97
N ILE A 51 6.21 -5.38 -0.06
CA ILE A 51 5.60 -5.34 1.27
C ILE A 51 4.09 -5.05 1.23
N THR A 52 3.59 -4.39 0.17
CA THR A 52 2.16 -4.21 -0.10
C THR A 52 1.40 -5.53 -0.04
N LEU A 53 1.91 -6.58 -0.70
CA LEU A 53 1.29 -7.91 -0.69
C LEU A 53 1.10 -8.38 0.76
N TYR A 54 2.16 -8.28 1.56
CA TYR A 54 2.15 -8.77 2.93
C TYR A 54 1.33 -7.90 3.87
N ASN A 55 1.15 -6.61 3.59
CA ASN A 55 0.26 -5.75 4.34
C ASN A 55 -1.22 -5.97 3.99
N GLU A 56 -1.54 -6.68 2.90
CA GLU A 56 -2.93 -6.78 2.39
C GLU A 56 -3.49 -8.21 2.37
N ILE A 57 -2.64 -9.24 2.50
CA ILE A 57 -3.09 -10.63 2.60
C ILE A 57 -3.26 -11.06 4.05
N GLU A 58 -4.17 -12.00 4.29
CA GLU A 58 -4.35 -12.70 5.56
C GLU A 58 -3.15 -13.61 5.90
N GLY A 59 -3.10 -14.09 7.15
CA GLY A 59 -2.06 -15.01 7.64
C GLY A 59 -0.92 -14.32 8.37
N GLU A 60 0.18 -15.04 8.58
CA GLU A 60 1.36 -14.52 9.29
C GLU A 60 2.37 -13.87 8.34
N PHE A 61 3.17 -12.93 8.86
CA PHE A 61 4.27 -12.38 8.09
C PHE A 61 5.37 -13.43 7.92
N PRO A 62 5.90 -13.62 6.70
CA PRO A 62 7.05 -14.50 6.50
C PRO A 62 8.27 -14.06 7.32
N ASN A 63 8.98 -15.01 7.92
CA ASN A 63 10.17 -14.77 8.75
C ASN A 63 11.31 -14.02 8.04
N TRP A 64 11.33 -14.01 6.71
CA TRP A 64 12.34 -13.28 5.94
C TRP A 64 12.06 -11.77 5.87
N ILE A 65 10.85 -11.32 6.23
CA ILE A 65 10.49 -9.90 6.30
C ILE A 65 10.89 -9.37 7.67
N ASN A 66 11.74 -8.34 7.68
CA ASN A 66 12.05 -7.62 8.91
C ASN A 66 10.78 -6.88 9.38
N PRO A 67 10.37 -6.97 10.66
CA PRO A 67 9.23 -6.22 11.20
C PRO A 67 9.26 -4.72 10.88
N ASN A 68 10.44 -4.09 10.85
CA ASN A 68 10.61 -2.67 10.51
C ASN A 68 10.36 -2.35 9.03
N ALA A 69 10.14 -3.35 8.17
CA ALA A 69 9.72 -3.14 6.79
C ALA A 69 8.26 -2.69 6.70
N HIS A 70 7.42 -3.08 7.67
CA HIS A 70 6.03 -2.66 7.76
C HIS A 70 5.97 -1.18 8.14
N ASN A 71 5.23 -0.40 7.35
CA ASN A 71 5.26 1.06 7.43
C ASN A 71 3.90 1.72 7.18
N ALA A 72 2.85 0.92 7.00
CA ALA A 72 1.49 1.36 6.76
C ALA A 72 0.52 0.26 7.20
N LEU A 73 -0.69 0.66 7.55
CA LEU A 73 -1.76 -0.26 7.92
C LEU A 73 -2.21 -1.12 6.73
N MET A 74 -2.19 -0.55 5.53
CA MET A 74 -2.46 -1.22 4.25
C MET A 74 -1.51 -0.65 3.20
N GLY A 75 -1.10 -1.49 2.24
CA GLY A 75 -0.20 -1.07 1.17
C GLY A 75 1.17 -0.58 1.61
N CYS A 76 1.87 0.13 0.72
CA CYS A 76 3.16 0.76 0.99
C CYS A 76 3.49 1.81 -0.08
N MET A 77 4.01 2.95 0.35
CA MET A 77 4.33 4.07 -0.56
C MET A 77 5.82 4.42 -0.58
N LYS A 78 6.71 3.67 0.08
CA LYS A 78 8.14 4.02 0.22
C LYS A 78 8.83 4.29 -1.12
N CYS A 79 8.54 3.51 -2.16
CA CYS A 79 9.13 3.69 -3.48
C CYS A 79 8.60 4.93 -4.23
N GLN A 80 7.37 5.35 -3.94
CA GLN A 80 6.69 6.47 -4.60
C GLN A 80 6.84 7.78 -3.85
N PHE A 81 6.91 7.74 -2.51
CA PHE A 81 6.91 8.92 -1.63
C PHE A 81 8.14 9.81 -1.85
N GLN A 82 9.30 9.20 -2.09
CA GLN A 82 10.55 9.91 -2.38
C GLN A 82 10.83 10.07 -3.89
N CYS A 83 9.94 9.57 -4.76
CA CYS A 83 10.16 9.60 -6.20
C CYS A 83 10.13 11.06 -6.73
N PRO A 84 11.16 11.54 -7.44
CA PRO A 84 11.18 12.90 -8.00
C PRO A 84 10.01 13.18 -8.96
N ALA A 85 9.58 12.17 -9.73
CA ALA A 85 8.44 12.28 -10.62
C ALA A 85 7.10 12.42 -9.87
N ASN A 86 7.06 12.05 -8.59
CA ASN A 86 5.86 12.06 -7.76
C ASN A 86 5.80 13.25 -6.79
N ARG A 87 6.67 14.26 -6.95
CA ARG A 87 6.84 15.38 -6.01
C ARG A 87 5.57 16.21 -5.75
N LYS A 88 4.66 16.30 -6.74
CA LYS A 88 3.41 17.06 -6.62
C LYS A 88 2.32 16.33 -5.82
N PRO A 89 1.88 15.11 -6.23
CA PRO A 89 0.77 14.42 -5.54
C PRO A 89 1.12 14.00 -4.11
N VAL A 90 2.38 13.62 -3.83
CA VAL A 90 2.80 13.21 -2.48
C VAL A 90 2.64 14.32 -1.43
N LYS A 91 2.61 15.60 -1.86
CA LYS A 91 2.43 16.75 -0.96
C LYS A 91 0.98 17.01 -0.57
N GLN A 92 0.03 16.30 -1.15
CA GLN A 92 -1.40 16.50 -0.92
C GLN A 92 -2.07 15.17 -0.58
N PRO A 93 -1.68 14.49 0.52
CA PRO A 93 -2.38 13.30 0.94
C PRO A 93 -3.81 13.65 1.33
N LEU A 94 -4.76 12.79 0.94
CA LEU A 94 -6.10 12.87 1.47
C LEU A 94 -6.03 12.49 2.96
N LYS A 95 -6.50 13.39 3.83
CA LYS A 95 -6.65 13.07 5.25
C LYS A 95 -8.00 12.39 5.45
N PHE A 96 -7.95 11.15 5.92
CA PHE A 96 -9.13 10.46 6.45
C PHE A 96 -9.39 10.84 7.89
N GLU A 97 -10.57 10.48 8.39
CA GLU A 97 -10.90 10.64 9.79
C GLU A 97 -10.00 9.76 10.67
N ASP A 98 -9.68 10.27 11.85
CA ASP A 98 -8.80 9.58 12.78
C ASP A 98 -9.51 8.37 13.41
N ILE A 99 -8.80 7.25 13.53
CA ILE A 99 -9.23 6.10 14.32
C ILE A 99 -8.89 6.39 15.79
N SER A 100 -9.87 6.29 16.69
CA SER A 100 -9.67 6.61 18.11
C SER A 100 -8.81 5.56 18.82
N GLU A 101 -8.34 5.89 20.02
CA GLU A 101 -7.60 4.95 20.86
C GLU A 101 -8.47 3.74 21.25
N GLU A 102 -9.74 3.98 21.61
CA GLU A 102 -10.72 2.93 21.88
C GLU A 102 -10.93 2.02 20.67
N GLU A 103 -11.14 2.57 19.48
CA GLU A 103 -11.28 1.79 18.24
C GLU A 103 -10.02 0.97 17.96
N THR A 104 -8.84 1.57 18.15
CA THR A 104 -7.54 0.87 18.01
C THR A 104 -7.44 -0.31 18.98
N LYS A 105 -7.82 -0.13 20.25
CA LYS A 105 -7.87 -1.21 21.25
C LYS A 105 -8.84 -2.32 20.85
N MET A 106 -10.01 -1.96 20.30
CA MET A 106 -11.00 -2.94 19.82
C MET A 106 -10.46 -3.75 18.64
N ILE A 107 -9.80 -3.10 17.67
CA ILE A 107 -9.13 -3.78 16.55
C ILE A 107 -8.08 -4.77 17.07
N LEU A 108 -7.21 -4.35 18.00
CA LEU A 108 -6.18 -5.22 18.60
C LEU A 108 -6.78 -6.40 19.36
N SER A 109 -7.94 -6.21 20.00
CA SER A 109 -8.66 -7.28 20.70
C SER A 109 -9.31 -8.32 19.76
N ASN A 110 -9.40 -8.02 18.46
CA ASN A 110 -10.07 -8.85 17.43
C ASN A 110 -11.53 -9.20 17.76
N LYS A 111 -12.25 -8.28 18.40
CA LYS A 111 -13.67 -8.43 18.76
C LYS A 111 -14.46 -7.32 18.07
N PRO A 112 -14.76 -7.44 16.77
CA PRO A 112 -15.57 -6.44 16.09
C PRO A 112 -16.99 -6.45 16.64
N ASP A 113 -17.49 -5.28 16.99
CA ASP A 113 -18.92 -5.03 17.07
C ASP A 113 -19.37 -4.27 15.82
N GLU A 114 -20.68 -4.16 15.64
CA GLU A 114 -21.28 -3.48 14.49
C GLU A 114 -20.86 -2.00 14.43
N ASN A 115 -20.67 -1.36 15.58
CA ASN A 115 -20.23 0.04 15.66
C ASN A 115 -18.82 0.22 15.10
N LEU A 116 -17.87 -0.64 15.49
CA LEU A 116 -16.51 -0.62 14.99
C LEU A 116 -16.47 -0.86 13.48
N LEU A 117 -17.21 -1.86 12.99
CA LEU A 117 -17.25 -2.17 11.55
C LEU A 117 -17.79 -0.99 10.74
N ASN A 118 -18.88 -0.37 11.19
CA ASN A 118 -19.44 0.83 10.56
C ASN A 118 -18.48 2.02 10.62
N SER A 119 -17.78 2.20 11.74
CA SER A 119 -16.76 3.24 11.88
C SER A 119 -15.60 3.02 10.89
N MET A 120 -15.08 1.79 10.78
CA MET A 120 -14.04 1.44 9.80
C MET A 120 -14.49 1.71 8.37
N CYS A 121 -15.71 1.30 7.99
CA CYS A 121 -16.27 1.61 6.67
C CYS A 121 -16.24 3.10 6.36
N ASN A 122 -16.71 3.92 7.31
CA ASN A 122 -16.87 5.35 7.11
C ASN A 122 -15.52 6.09 7.08
N LYS A 123 -14.65 5.78 8.04
CA LYS A 123 -13.38 6.47 8.25
C LYS A 123 -12.31 6.02 7.25
N LEU A 124 -12.22 4.72 6.98
CA LEU A 124 -11.25 4.15 6.03
C LEU A 124 -11.78 4.08 4.60
N LYS A 125 -13.04 4.52 4.36
CA LYS A 125 -13.72 4.50 3.06
C LYS A 125 -13.76 3.09 2.44
N MET A 126 -14.01 2.09 3.26
CA MET A 126 -14.21 0.72 2.79
C MET A 126 -15.61 0.58 2.18
N PHE A 127 -15.73 -0.20 1.09
CA PHE A 127 -16.96 -0.29 0.31
C PHE A 127 -18.13 -0.94 1.07
N SER A 128 -17.86 -1.83 2.03
CA SER A 128 -18.91 -2.50 2.81
C SER A 128 -18.46 -2.96 4.20
N PRO A 129 -19.39 -3.15 5.17
CA PRO A 129 -19.11 -3.78 6.46
C PRO A 129 -18.48 -5.17 6.34
N SER A 130 -18.88 -5.95 5.33
CA SER A 130 -18.28 -7.27 5.07
C SER A 130 -16.82 -7.17 4.61
N ASP A 131 -16.42 -6.09 3.94
CA ASP A 131 -15.01 -5.85 3.64
C ASP A 131 -14.26 -5.48 4.91
N SER A 132 -14.84 -4.63 5.77
CA SER A 132 -14.27 -4.25 7.06
C SER A 132 -14.03 -5.46 7.97
N GLU A 133 -14.99 -6.37 8.03
CA GLU A 133 -14.86 -7.61 8.81
C GLU A 133 -13.69 -8.48 8.32
N LYS A 134 -13.57 -8.68 7.00
CA LYS A 134 -12.48 -9.46 6.40
C LYS A 134 -11.12 -8.79 6.57
N MET A 135 -11.06 -7.46 6.56
CA MET A 135 -9.79 -6.74 6.73
C MET A 135 -9.35 -6.67 8.20
N LEU A 136 -10.25 -6.80 9.17
CA LEU A 136 -9.92 -6.60 10.58
C LEU A 136 -8.74 -7.45 11.08
N PRO A 137 -8.63 -8.76 10.76
CA PRO A 137 -7.46 -9.57 11.14
C PRO A 137 -6.15 -9.04 10.55
N ILE A 138 -6.20 -8.51 9.32
CA ILE A 138 -5.05 -7.88 8.64
C ILE A 138 -4.67 -6.59 9.35
N LEU A 139 -5.65 -5.71 9.61
CA LEU A 139 -5.41 -4.43 10.30
C LEU A 139 -4.82 -4.65 11.70
N LYS A 140 -5.37 -5.61 12.46
CA LYS A 140 -4.84 -6.01 13.76
C LYS A 140 -3.38 -6.43 13.68
N ARG A 141 -3.06 -7.43 12.84
CA ARG A 141 -1.70 -7.95 12.68
C ARG A 141 -0.72 -6.84 12.31
N ASN A 142 -1.13 -5.95 11.41
CA ASN A 142 -0.28 -4.86 10.95
C ASN A 142 -0.08 -3.81 12.07
N LEU A 143 -1.12 -3.46 12.83
CA LEU A 143 -1.01 -2.56 14.00
C LEU A 143 -0.08 -3.11 15.07
N GLU A 144 -0.11 -4.41 15.35
CA GLU A 144 0.77 -5.06 16.35
C GLU A 144 2.26 -4.92 16.03
N VAL A 145 2.62 -4.74 14.75
CA VAL A 145 4.01 -4.48 14.35
C VAL A 145 4.32 -2.98 14.29
N LEU A 146 3.34 -2.15 13.93
CA LEU A 146 3.53 -0.69 13.83
C LEU A 146 3.57 0.02 15.20
N LEU A 147 2.99 -0.58 16.24
CA LEU A 147 2.94 -0.03 17.60
C LEU A 147 4.08 -0.53 18.51
N LYS A 148 5.01 -1.33 17.98
CA LYS A 148 6.23 -1.77 18.69
C LYS A 148 7.37 -0.79 18.47
#